data_AF-A0A139NHD5-F1
#
_entry.id   AF-A0A139NHD5-F1
#
_cell.length_a   1.000
_cell.length_b   1.000
_cell.length_c   1.000
_cell.angle_alpha   90.00
_cell.angle_beta   90.00
_cell.angle_gamma   90.00
#
_symmetry.space_group_name_H-M   'P 1'
#
loop_
_entity.id
_entity.type
_entity.pdbx_description
1 polymer ?
#
loop_
_entity_poly.entity_id
_entity_poly.type
_entity_poly.pdbx_seq_one_letter_code
_entity_poly.pdbx_strand_id
1 'polypeptide(L)'
;MWLLAGILLLAGLAGAFYVAGGQRRLVDQVTRSDNSYLFTDYLQAKDPLALTAAGQVRSYRIDRQSIASEGNRIFVSYYVNNNPKASLGLELKNDQGLLEVTEIKPSKAFTRLVTNQDYQALTGQIKQAVNQVKTEGGWDADSSAGYYERLRELMKKRQRKDLSQTLTDLASEAKQVGSPVYTNLFVWSNLSAKDKLALVMTQMKAEVDSHNFLQMGTDGYRFSSDLAPNGDFFTYFRKAVMDAYPTSKGLNADHLGLKVHLFRSYIDKQAIDYVRSHFKGKTDYEKLLAFAKKNKLTFDYTTGAVLHNRTQGDFTYTQHMKVQLPKSNTSGDYGTNNARFIEYIVDLKTGRFVSEWNVYRQLADGSYDSDPDHYAVADGADAANTESANYGLPKGLNNDVPAYLTRSHRYLDVTHPPDTVIRRKMTKVWRPAKLLSKGGRYADIVKKGGQSDYDEWNAVQDDQKEGRYGSFIASPYVGDGFRDFSNKQSKK
;
A
#
# COMPACT_ATOMS: atom_id res chain seq x y z
N MET A 1 59.66 8.94 50.27
CA MET A 1 59.72 8.01 49.12
C MET A 1 58.42 7.21 48.88
N TRP A 2 57.44 7.21 49.79
CA TRP A 2 56.15 6.49 49.62
C TRP A 2 54.99 7.30 49.00
N LEU A 3 55.09 8.64 48.93
CA LEU A 3 54.05 9.52 48.39
C LEU A 3 54.05 9.68 46.85
N LEU A 4 55.20 9.47 46.19
CA LEU A 4 55.32 9.52 44.72
C LEU A 4 54.79 8.24 44.04
N ALA A 5 54.84 7.10 44.73
CA ALA A 5 54.32 5.83 44.21
C ALA A 5 52.77 5.80 44.17
N GLY A 6 52.09 6.46 45.11
CA GLY A 6 50.62 6.52 45.16
C GLY A 6 49.97 7.39 44.08
N ILE A 7 50.64 8.49 43.67
CA ILE A 7 50.14 9.42 42.63
C ILE A 7 50.27 8.80 41.23
N LEU A 8 51.36 8.07 40.95
CA LEU A 8 51.52 7.31 39.70
C LEU A 8 50.50 6.16 39.58
N LEU A 9 50.14 5.52 40.70
CA LEU A 9 49.13 4.46 40.72
C LEU A 9 47.70 5.00 40.51
N LEU A 10 47.37 6.16 41.08
CA LEU A 10 46.09 6.84 40.88
C LEU A 10 45.93 7.44 39.48
N ALA A 11 47.00 8.02 38.91
CA ALA A 11 47.01 8.48 37.51
C ALA A 11 46.94 7.29 36.53
N GLY A 12 47.61 6.18 36.84
CA GLY A 12 47.52 4.92 36.09
C GLY A 12 46.12 4.30 36.13
N LEU A 13 45.46 4.33 37.30
CA LEU A 13 44.07 3.87 37.45
C LEU A 13 43.09 4.80 36.72
N ALA A 14 43.21 6.12 36.85
CA ALA A 14 42.36 7.08 36.15
C ALA A 14 42.53 7.01 34.62
N GLY A 15 43.77 6.84 34.14
CA GLY A 15 44.07 6.57 32.73
C GLY A 15 43.49 5.24 32.25
N ALA A 16 43.57 4.18 33.05
CA ALA A 16 42.95 2.90 32.74
C ALA A 16 41.41 2.97 32.70
N PHE A 17 40.78 3.72 33.61
CA PHE A 17 39.33 3.95 33.61
C PHE A 17 38.87 4.79 32.40
N TYR A 18 39.65 5.81 32.00
CA TYR A 18 39.36 6.63 30.82
C TYR A 18 39.49 5.83 29.52
N VAL A 19 40.58 5.06 29.36
CA VAL A 19 40.80 4.17 28.21
C VAL A 19 39.74 3.06 28.15
N ALA A 20 39.39 2.46 29.29
CA ALA A 20 38.32 1.47 29.36
C ALA A 20 36.93 2.06 29.02
N GLY A 21 36.66 3.31 29.41
CA GLY A 21 35.44 4.04 29.06
C GLY A 21 35.36 4.35 27.57
N GLY A 22 36.47 4.76 26.94
CA GLY A 22 36.58 4.99 25.50
C GLY A 22 36.37 3.73 24.67
N GLN A 23 37.04 2.63 25.04
CA GLN A 23 36.90 1.33 24.36
C GLN A 23 35.47 0.78 24.47
N ARG A 24 34.85 0.89 25.65
CA ARG A 24 33.45 0.48 25.83
C ARG A 24 32.49 1.26 24.95
N ARG A 25 32.64 2.59 24.88
CA ARG A 25 31.81 3.46 24.02
C ARG A 25 31.97 3.12 22.54
N LEU A 26 33.20 2.80 22.10
CA LEU A 26 33.48 2.38 20.73
C LEU A 26 32.80 1.04 20.40
N VAL A 27 32.93 0.05 21.29
CA VAL A 27 32.25 -1.25 21.15
C VAL A 27 30.74 -1.06 21.10
N ASP A 28 30.18 -0.24 21.99
CA ASP A 28 28.75 0.04 22.02
C ASP A 28 28.31 0.70 20.71
N GLN A 29 29.05 1.71 20.20
CA GLN A 29 28.76 2.38 18.93
C GLN A 29 28.73 1.39 17.75
N VAL A 30 29.76 0.56 17.59
CA VAL A 30 29.86 -0.39 16.46
C VAL A 30 28.81 -1.50 16.57
N THR A 31 28.48 -1.95 17.78
CA THR A 31 27.56 -3.08 18.00
C THR A 31 26.08 -2.69 18.09
N ARG A 32 25.74 -1.42 17.89
CA ARG A 32 24.33 -1.00 17.82
C ARG A 32 23.61 -1.74 16.70
N SER A 33 22.36 -2.12 16.94
CA SER A 33 21.56 -2.89 15.99
C SER A 33 21.28 -2.13 14.68
N ASP A 34 21.21 -0.80 14.74
CA ASP A 34 21.03 0.05 13.58
C ASP A 34 22.24 0.06 12.64
N ASN A 35 23.41 -0.42 13.08
CA ASN A 35 24.60 -0.57 12.25
C ASN A 35 24.69 -1.94 11.56
N SER A 36 23.64 -2.77 11.63
CA SER A 36 23.65 -4.08 10.95
C SER A 36 23.81 -3.97 9.43
N TYR A 37 23.35 -2.87 8.82
CA TYR A 37 23.44 -2.66 7.37
C TYR A 37 24.89 -2.66 6.85
N LEU A 38 25.85 -2.24 7.69
CA LEU A 38 27.26 -2.06 7.31
C LEU A 38 27.88 -3.31 6.68
N PHE A 39 27.41 -4.50 7.00
CA PHE A 39 27.95 -5.74 6.42
C PHE A 39 26.87 -6.60 5.75
N THR A 40 25.58 -6.41 6.05
CA THR A 40 24.53 -7.26 5.44
C THR A 40 24.52 -7.14 3.93
N ASP A 41 24.78 -5.95 3.39
CA ASP A 41 24.73 -5.70 1.95
C ASP A 41 25.88 -6.44 1.25
N TYR A 42 27.08 -6.40 1.83
CA TYR A 42 28.21 -7.18 1.32
C TYR A 42 27.93 -8.68 1.35
N LEU A 43 27.38 -9.19 2.47
CA LEU A 43 27.03 -10.61 2.60
C LEU A 43 25.99 -11.02 1.56
N GLN A 44 24.94 -10.22 1.38
CA GLN A 44 23.88 -10.47 0.41
C GLN A 44 24.36 -10.38 -1.05
N ALA A 45 25.34 -9.52 -1.33
CA ALA A 45 25.99 -9.43 -2.64
C ALA A 45 26.85 -10.67 -2.96
N LYS A 46 27.46 -11.30 -1.95
CA LYS A 46 28.25 -12.54 -2.11
C LYS A 46 27.39 -13.80 -2.06
N ASP A 47 26.29 -13.76 -1.31
CA ASP A 47 25.34 -14.84 -1.13
C ASP A 47 23.91 -14.28 -1.17
N PRO A 48 23.17 -14.45 -2.29
CA PRO A 48 21.79 -13.97 -2.43
C PRO A 48 20.83 -14.49 -1.36
N LEU A 49 21.14 -15.65 -0.75
CA LEU A 49 20.37 -16.29 0.33
C LEU A 49 21.01 -16.07 1.71
N ALA A 50 21.91 -15.10 1.84
CA ALA A 50 22.53 -14.78 3.12
C ALA A 50 21.47 -14.58 4.22
N LEU A 51 21.82 -15.04 5.43
CA LEU A 51 21.01 -14.98 6.65
C LEU A 51 19.72 -15.79 6.57
N THR A 52 19.72 -16.85 5.75
CA THR A 52 18.64 -17.84 5.68
C THR A 52 19.18 -19.23 5.98
N ALA A 53 18.28 -20.19 6.27
CA ALA A 53 18.67 -21.60 6.43
C ALA A 53 19.27 -22.18 5.13
N ALA A 54 18.88 -21.63 3.98
CA ALA A 54 19.33 -22.05 2.67
C ALA A 54 20.66 -21.40 2.23
N GLY A 55 21.09 -20.30 2.86
CA GLY A 55 22.36 -19.63 2.57
C GLY A 55 23.60 -20.45 2.92
N GLN A 56 24.75 -20.09 2.35
CA GLN A 56 26.05 -20.46 2.90
C GLN A 56 26.43 -19.53 4.05
N VAL A 57 26.09 -18.25 3.95
CA VAL A 57 26.14 -17.30 5.05
C VAL A 57 24.82 -17.40 5.81
N ARG A 58 24.79 -18.08 6.95
CA ARG A 58 23.57 -18.30 7.74
C ARG A 58 23.46 -17.35 8.93
N SER A 59 24.60 -16.95 9.48
CA SER A 59 24.69 -16.00 10.57
C SER A 59 26.02 -15.26 10.53
N TYR A 60 26.11 -14.18 11.30
CA TYR A 60 27.36 -13.51 11.61
C TYR A 60 27.36 -13.12 13.09
N ARG A 61 28.53 -12.89 13.66
CA ARG A 61 28.70 -12.18 14.94
C ARG A 61 29.86 -11.22 14.87
N ILE A 62 29.73 -10.09 15.56
CA ILE A 62 30.84 -9.15 15.76
C ILE A 62 31.84 -9.78 16.71
N ASP A 63 33.11 -9.79 16.34
CA ASP A 63 34.20 -10.02 17.27
C ASP A 63 34.49 -8.74 18.06
N ARG A 64 33.87 -8.63 19.23
CA ARG A 64 34.02 -7.45 20.09
C ARG A 64 35.47 -7.19 20.51
N GLN A 65 36.32 -8.21 20.55
CA GLN A 65 37.73 -8.07 20.92
C GLN A 65 38.58 -7.51 19.79
N SER A 66 38.13 -7.65 18.55
CA SER A 66 38.80 -7.08 17.37
C SER A 66 38.51 -5.60 17.14
N ILE A 67 37.59 -5.00 17.90
CA ILE A 67 37.21 -3.60 17.75
C ILE A 67 38.36 -2.72 18.23
N ALA A 68 38.96 -1.99 17.30
CA ALA A 68 40.06 -1.07 17.58
C ALA A 68 39.86 0.23 16.80
N SER A 69 40.44 1.32 17.29
CA SER A 69 40.43 2.61 16.58
C SER A 69 41.86 3.13 16.39
N GLU A 70 42.16 3.60 15.18
CA GLU A 70 43.40 4.32 14.88
C GLU A 70 43.03 5.65 14.21
N GLY A 71 43.17 6.75 14.95
CA GLY A 71 42.71 8.06 14.50
C GLY A 71 41.18 8.08 14.30
N ASN A 72 40.73 8.40 13.08
CA ASN A 72 39.30 8.42 12.70
C ASN A 72 38.80 7.10 12.10
N ARG A 73 39.66 6.08 12.04
CA ARG A 73 39.35 4.76 11.50
C ARG A 73 39.03 3.79 12.63
N ILE A 74 38.05 2.94 12.38
CA ILE A 74 37.64 1.87 13.28
C ILE A 74 37.79 0.55 12.54
N PHE A 75 38.49 -0.39 13.14
CA PHE A 75 38.65 -1.74 12.62
C PHE A 75 37.77 -2.69 13.41
N VAL A 76 37.08 -3.58 12.73
CA VAL A 76 36.23 -4.60 13.37
C VAL A 76 36.18 -5.86 12.50
N SER A 77 36.28 -7.03 13.13
CA SER A 77 36.09 -8.31 12.48
C SER A 77 34.73 -8.91 12.80
N TYR A 78 34.16 -9.57 11.79
CA TYR A 78 32.92 -10.32 11.90
C TYR A 78 33.21 -11.79 11.60
N TYR A 79 32.66 -12.69 12.41
CA TYR A 79 32.73 -14.13 12.18
C TYR A 79 31.45 -14.62 11.52
N VAL A 80 31.59 -15.25 10.37
CA VAL A 80 30.49 -15.85 9.62
C VAL A 80 30.24 -17.26 10.12
N ASN A 81 28.96 -17.64 10.29
CA ASN A 81 28.52 -18.94 10.81
C ASN A 81 29.19 -19.33 12.13
N ASN A 82 29.46 -18.34 12.99
CA ASN A 82 30.21 -18.53 14.23
C ASN A 82 31.60 -19.18 14.06
N ASN A 83 32.22 -19.12 12.88
CA ASN A 83 33.53 -19.69 12.60
C ASN A 83 34.60 -18.60 12.54
N PRO A 84 35.54 -18.52 13.50
CA PRO A 84 36.59 -17.50 13.50
C PRO A 84 37.50 -17.51 12.27
N LYS A 85 37.64 -18.66 11.59
CA LYS A 85 38.44 -18.76 10.36
C LYS A 85 37.74 -18.14 9.16
N ALA A 86 36.40 -18.12 9.17
CA ALA A 86 35.57 -17.51 8.14
C ALA A 86 35.14 -16.12 8.63
N SER A 87 36.05 -15.15 8.51
CA SER A 87 35.85 -13.78 8.95
C SER A 87 35.82 -12.75 7.82
N LEU A 88 35.25 -11.59 8.13
CA LEU A 88 35.35 -10.35 7.36
C LEU A 88 35.95 -9.27 8.28
N GLY A 89 37.10 -8.71 7.92
CA GLY A 89 37.64 -7.50 8.55
C GLY A 89 37.07 -6.28 7.85
N LEU A 90 36.55 -5.31 8.61
CA LEU A 90 36.06 -4.04 8.09
C LEU A 90 36.93 -2.91 8.60
N GLU A 91 37.23 -1.97 7.71
CA GLU A 91 37.64 -0.62 8.07
C GLU A 91 36.41 0.28 7.95
N LEU A 92 36.13 1.02 9.02
CA LEU A 92 35.04 1.98 9.09
C LEU A 92 35.61 3.38 9.32
N LYS A 93 34.95 4.38 8.74
CA LYS A 93 35.16 5.79 9.09
C LYS A 93 34.00 6.25 9.96
N ASN A 94 34.31 7.03 10.99
CA ASN A 94 33.30 7.71 11.79
C ASN A 94 33.15 9.15 11.30
N ASP A 95 31.99 9.48 10.76
CA ASP A 95 31.62 10.85 10.36
C ASP A 95 30.45 11.35 11.21
N GLN A 96 30.76 12.23 12.18
CA GLN A 96 29.77 12.84 13.09
C GLN A 96 28.84 11.83 13.79
N GLY A 97 29.32 10.61 14.05
CA GLY A 97 28.56 9.54 14.70
C GLY A 97 27.94 8.51 13.76
N LEU A 98 27.93 8.78 12.45
CA LEU A 98 27.57 7.80 11.42
C LEU A 98 28.80 6.95 11.06
N LEU A 99 28.63 5.64 10.99
CA LEU A 99 29.68 4.73 10.55
C LEU A 99 29.51 4.44 9.06
N GLU A 100 30.61 4.49 8.32
CA GLU A 100 30.66 4.13 6.91
C GLU A 100 31.75 3.12 6.67
N VAL A 101 31.49 2.11 5.84
CA VAL A 101 32.50 1.11 5.47
C VAL A 101 33.42 1.69 4.40
N THR A 102 34.72 1.77 4.70
CA THR A 102 35.75 2.18 3.73
C THR A 102 36.42 0.99 3.06
N GLU A 103 36.55 -0.13 3.77
CA GLU A 103 37.19 -1.34 3.24
C GLU A 103 36.60 -2.62 3.85
N ILE A 104 36.53 -3.69 3.05
CA ILE A 104 36.15 -5.05 3.51
C ILE A 104 37.21 -6.05 3.07
N LYS A 105 37.83 -6.73 4.04
CA LYS A 105 38.87 -7.75 3.89
C LYS A 105 38.33 -9.14 4.25
N PRO A 106 37.85 -9.92 3.27
CA PRO A 106 37.41 -11.29 3.52
C PRO A 106 38.59 -12.23 3.80
N SER A 107 38.43 -13.11 4.77
CA SER A 107 39.35 -14.23 5.02
C SER A 107 39.33 -15.25 3.89
N LYS A 108 40.41 -16.03 3.74
CA LYS A 108 40.48 -17.14 2.77
C LYS A 108 39.36 -18.17 2.98
N ALA A 109 38.98 -18.45 4.24
CA ALA A 109 37.92 -19.43 4.50
C ALA A 109 36.53 -18.87 4.15
N PHE A 110 36.27 -17.58 4.38
CA PHE A 110 35.06 -16.93 3.89
C PHE A 110 34.98 -16.99 2.36
N THR A 111 36.07 -16.64 1.67
CA THR A 111 36.09 -16.69 0.20
C THR A 111 35.76 -18.10 -0.31
N ARG A 112 36.40 -19.15 0.23
CA ARG A 112 36.10 -20.54 -0.14
C ARG A 112 34.64 -20.94 0.15
N LEU A 113 34.07 -20.44 1.25
CA LEU A 113 32.69 -20.73 1.63
C LEU A 113 31.70 -20.22 0.57
N VAL A 114 31.89 -18.97 0.10
CA VAL A 114 30.97 -18.37 -0.88
C VAL A 114 31.30 -18.74 -2.33
N THR A 115 32.53 -19.15 -2.64
CA THR A 115 32.92 -19.59 -4.00
C THR A 115 32.82 -21.11 -4.22
N ASN A 116 32.15 -21.86 -3.33
CA ASN A 116 31.90 -23.28 -3.52
C ASN A 116 31.11 -23.54 -4.81
N GLN A 117 31.58 -24.47 -5.65
CA GLN A 117 31.06 -24.69 -7.01
C GLN A 117 29.58 -25.08 -7.05
N ASP A 118 29.15 -26.03 -6.22
CA ASP A 118 27.75 -26.46 -6.15
C ASP A 118 26.83 -25.31 -5.73
N TYR A 119 27.31 -24.46 -4.81
CA TYR A 119 26.57 -23.29 -4.39
C TYR A 119 26.54 -22.18 -5.45
N GLN A 120 27.63 -22.02 -6.21
CA GLN A 120 27.66 -21.07 -7.33
C GLN A 120 26.66 -21.46 -8.42
N ALA A 121 26.47 -22.75 -8.70
CA ALA A 121 25.40 -23.21 -9.60
C ALA A 121 24.00 -22.78 -9.10
N LEU A 122 23.74 -22.92 -7.79
CA LEU A 122 22.49 -22.50 -7.17
C LEU A 122 22.28 -20.98 -7.25
N THR A 123 23.29 -20.18 -6.94
CA THR A 123 23.19 -18.71 -7.06
C THR A 123 23.08 -18.26 -8.52
N GLY A 124 23.62 -19.03 -9.47
CA GLY A 124 23.41 -18.86 -10.91
C GLY A 124 21.93 -18.98 -11.30
N GLN A 125 21.22 -19.99 -10.80
CA GLN A 125 19.78 -20.16 -11.04
C GLN A 125 18.97 -18.97 -10.51
N ILE A 126 19.31 -18.47 -9.32
CA ILE A 126 18.64 -17.29 -8.75
C ILE A 126 18.86 -16.06 -9.64
N LYS A 127 20.10 -15.80 -10.06
CA LYS A 127 20.42 -14.66 -10.94
C LYS A 127 19.69 -14.76 -12.28
N GLN A 128 19.59 -15.96 -12.85
CA GLN A 128 18.84 -16.19 -14.08
C GLN A 128 17.36 -15.89 -13.90
N ALA A 129 16.73 -16.39 -12.83
CA ALA A 129 15.32 -16.13 -12.52
C ALA A 129 15.03 -14.63 -12.32
N VAL A 130 15.89 -13.92 -11.57
CA VAL A 130 15.77 -12.46 -11.38
C VAL A 130 15.89 -11.71 -12.71
N ASN A 131 16.88 -12.05 -13.53
CA ASN A 131 17.06 -11.43 -14.83
C ASN A 131 15.88 -11.69 -15.76
N GLN A 132 15.33 -12.90 -15.75
CA GLN A 132 14.14 -13.23 -16.53
C GLN A 132 12.95 -12.36 -16.12
N VAL A 133 12.63 -12.29 -14.82
CA VAL A 133 11.53 -11.44 -14.31
C VAL A 133 11.75 -9.98 -14.68
N LYS A 134 12.98 -9.48 -14.55
CA LYS A 134 13.32 -8.09 -14.89
C LYS A 134 13.12 -7.81 -16.38
N THR A 135 13.67 -8.66 -17.25
CA THR A 135 13.61 -8.46 -18.70
C THR A 135 12.19 -8.64 -19.23
N GLU A 136 11.47 -9.70 -18.82
CA GLU A 136 10.09 -9.94 -19.25
C GLU A 136 9.11 -8.91 -18.69
N GLY A 137 9.36 -8.43 -17.48
CA GLY A 137 8.53 -7.43 -16.81
C GLY A 137 8.88 -5.99 -17.15
N GLY A 138 9.99 -5.71 -17.85
CA GLY A 138 10.44 -4.34 -18.13
C GLY A 138 10.89 -3.57 -16.89
N TRP A 139 11.34 -4.27 -15.84
CA TRP A 139 11.82 -3.63 -14.63
C TRP A 139 13.27 -3.11 -14.79
N ASP A 140 13.62 -2.05 -14.06
CA ASP A 140 15.00 -1.55 -14.00
C ASP A 140 15.90 -2.42 -13.12
N ALA A 141 17.20 -2.12 -13.10
CA ALA A 141 18.19 -2.92 -12.36
C ALA A 141 17.95 -2.92 -10.84
N ASP A 142 17.53 -1.79 -10.26
CA ASP A 142 17.42 -1.60 -8.81
C ASP A 142 16.25 -2.40 -8.23
N SER A 143 15.21 -2.66 -9.03
CA SER A 143 14.07 -3.54 -8.67
C SER A 143 14.51 -4.93 -8.18
N SER A 144 15.68 -5.41 -8.63
CA SER A 144 16.22 -6.72 -8.25
C SER A 144 16.37 -6.87 -6.73
N ALA A 145 16.67 -5.77 -6.02
CA ALA A 145 16.79 -5.78 -4.56
C ALA A 145 15.50 -6.27 -3.89
N GLY A 146 14.34 -5.81 -4.38
CA GLY A 146 13.03 -6.21 -3.87
C GLY A 146 12.71 -7.69 -4.10
N TYR A 147 13.13 -8.24 -5.25
CA TYR A 147 13.01 -9.67 -5.52
C TYR A 147 13.87 -10.50 -4.55
N TYR A 148 15.14 -10.12 -4.39
CA TYR A 148 16.05 -10.83 -3.49
C TYR A 148 15.60 -10.77 -2.03
N GLU A 149 15.07 -9.63 -1.59
CA GLU A 149 14.49 -9.48 -0.25
C GLU A 149 13.35 -10.48 -0.03
N ARG A 150 12.41 -10.56 -0.97
CA ARG A 150 11.29 -11.49 -0.89
C ARG A 150 11.73 -12.95 -0.97
N LEU A 151 12.70 -13.28 -1.82
CA LEU A 151 13.31 -14.61 -1.87
C LEU A 151 13.89 -14.99 -0.50
N ARG A 152 14.68 -14.12 0.12
CA ARG A 152 15.27 -14.38 1.44
C ARG A 152 14.20 -14.59 2.50
N GLU A 153 13.17 -13.75 2.53
CA GLU A 153 12.04 -13.88 3.47
C GLU A 153 11.40 -15.29 3.39
N LEU A 154 11.13 -15.79 2.18
CA LEU A 154 10.59 -17.14 2.01
C LEU A 154 11.60 -18.22 2.41
N MET A 155 12.87 -18.06 2.01
CA MET A 155 13.92 -19.05 2.27
C MET A 155 14.41 -19.08 3.73
N LYS A 156 14.00 -18.12 4.58
CA LYS A 156 14.17 -18.23 6.05
C LYS A 156 13.43 -19.45 6.62
N LYS A 157 12.30 -19.83 6.01
CA LYS A 157 11.42 -20.93 6.46
C LYS A 157 11.47 -22.18 5.57
N ARG A 158 12.09 -22.08 4.39
CA ARG A 158 12.20 -23.15 3.39
C ARG A 158 13.61 -23.73 3.35
N GLN A 159 13.75 -24.96 2.84
CA GLN A 159 15.05 -25.61 2.66
C GLN A 159 15.60 -25.38 1.24
N ARG A 160 16.90 -25.64 1.02
CA ARG A 160 17.54 -25.49 -0.31
C ARG A 160 16.84 -26.27 -1.42
N LYS A 161 16.31 -27.46 -1.10
CA LYS A 161 15.57 -28.30 -2.07
C LYS A 161 14.29 -27.64 -2.60
N ASP A 162 13.73 -26.68 -1.86
CA ASP A 162 12.51 -25.97 -2.23
C ASP A 162 12.80 -24.73 -3.10
N LEU A 163 14.08 -24.45 -3.41
CA LEU A 163 14.47 -23.23 -4.13
C LEU A 163 13.83 -23.16 -5.52
N SER A 164 13.86 -24.25 -6.28
CA SER A 164 13.31 -24.25 -7.65
C SER A 164 11.82 -23.89 -7.65
N GLN A 165 11.03 -24.54 -6.79
CA GLN A 165 9.61 -24.19 -6.62
C GLN A 165 9.45 -22.75 -6.14
N THR A 166 10.28 -22.29 -5.21
CA THR A 166 10.24 -20.91 -4.71
C THR A 166 10.49 -19.89 -5.82
N LEU A 167 11.45 -20.14 -6.71
CA LEU A 167 11.70 -19.26 -7.86
C LEU A 167 10.53 -19.25 -8.85
N THR A 168 9.88 -20.39 -9.07
CA THR A 168 8.64 -20.48 -9.87
C THR A 168 7.49 -19.69 -9.25
N ASP A 169 7.26 -19.84 -7.93
CA ASP A 169 6.24 -19.08 -7.20
C ASP A 169 6.48 -17.57 -7.34
N LEU A 170 7.73 -17.13 -7.12
CA LEU A 170 8.12 -15.73 -7.21
C LEU A 170 7.96 -15.16 -8.63
N ALA A 171 8.29 -15.94 -9.66
CA ALA A 171 8.10 -15.53 -11.05
C ALA A 171 6.61 -15.38 -11.41
N SER A 172 5.74 -16.23 -10.84
CA SER A 172 4.28 -16.08 -10.97
C SER A 172 3.77 -14.84 -10.23
N GLU A 173 4.16 -14.66 -8.95
CA GLU A 173 3.79 -13.48 -8.16
C GLU A 173 4.26 -12.19 -8.86
N ALA A 174 5.44 -12.18 -9.49
CA ALA A 174 5.96 -11.01 -10.23
C ALA A 174 5.10 -10.60 -11.45
N LYS A 175 4.17 -11.45 -11.91
CA LYS A 175 3.20 -11.14 -12.98
C LYS A 175 1.81 -10.79 -12.45
N GLN A 176 1.66 -10.70 -11.13
CA GLN A 176 0.41 -10.36 -10.46
C GLN A 176 0.55 -8.99 -9.80
N VAL A 177 -0.07 -7.97 -10.39
CA VAL A 177 -0.04 -6.59 -9.90
C VAL A 177 -0.53 -6.55 -8.46
N GLY A 178 0.31 -6.02 -7.58
CA GLY A 178 0.07 -5.91 -6.14
C GLY A 178 0.25 -7.18 -5.31
N SER A 179 0.78 -8.26 -5.89
CA SER A 179 1.35 -9.35 -5.09
C SER A 179 2.54 -8.85 -4.25
N PRO A 180 3.00 -9.59 -3.23
CA PRO A 180 4.18 -9.21 -2.46
C PRO A 180 5.44 -9.03 -3.32
N VAL A 181 5.73 -9.94 -4.27
CA VAL A 181 6.89 -9.78 -5.17
C VAL A 181 6.74 -8.57 -6.07
N TYR A 182 5.58 -8.41 -6.71
CA TYR A 182 5.33 -7.29 -7.61
C TYR A 182 5.44 -5.95 -6.87
N THR A 183 4.87 -5.87 -5.67
CA THR A 183 4.95 -4.67 -4.82
C THR A 183 6.39 -4.34 -4.47
N ASN A 184 7.20 -5.34 -4.11
CA ASN A 184 8.62 -5.12 -3.85
C ASN A 184 9.36 -4.62 -5.11
N LEU A 185 9.13 -5.23 -6.28
CA LEU A 185 9.71 -4.76 -7.54
C LEU A 185 9.33 -3.30 -7.81
N PHE A 186 8.06 -2.94 -7.61
CA PHE A 186 7.54 -1.59 -7.79
C PHE A 186 8.17 -0.58 -6.81
N VAL A 187 8.32 -0.94 -5.53
CA VAL A 187 8.89 -0.07 -4.49
C VAL A 187 10.38 0.16 -4.74
N TRP A 188 11.14 -0.92 -4.97
CA TRP A 188 12.60 -0.88 -5.14
C TRP A 188 13.04 -0.37 -6.51
N SER A 189 12.17 -0.39 -7.51
CA SER A 189 12.41 0.22 -8.82
C SER A 189 12.83 1.69 -8.69
N ASN A 190 13.84 2.09 -9.44
CA ASN A 190 14.30 3.49 -9.51
C ASN A 190 13.72 4.26 -10.71
N LEU A 191 12.71 3.67 -11.38
CA LEU A 191 11.93 4.38 -12.41
C LEU A 191 11.28 5.62 -11.81
N SER A 192 11.11 6.66 -12.66
CA SER A 192 10.33 7.84 -12.25
C SER A 192 8.90 7.43 -11.89
N ALA A 193 8.24 8.23 -11.05
CA ALA A 193 6.84 7.95 -10.66
C ALA A 193 5.93 7.76 -11.88
N LYS A 194 6.13 8.55 -12.93
CA LYS A 194 5.37 8.45 -14.18
C LYS A 194 5.68 7.17 -14.96
N ASP A 195 6.95 6.78 -15.03
CA ASP A 195 7.37 5.55 -15.71
C ASP A 195 6.88 4.30 -14.97
N LYS A 196 6.83 4.33 -13.63
CA LYS A 196 6.21 3.26 -12.83
C LYS A 196 4.73 3.07 -13.18
N LEU A 197 3.97 4.16 -13.30
CA LEU A 197 2.55 4.08 -13.70
C LEU A 197 2.40 3.57 -15.14
N ALA A 198 3.22 4.07 -16.07
CA ALA A 198 3.21 3.61 -17.46
C ALA A 198 3.56 2.11 -17.57
N LEU A 199 4.51 1.63 -16.75
CA LEU A 199 4.90 0.23 -16.71
C LEU A 199 3.75 -0.66 -16.25
N VAL A 200 3.02 -0.29 -15.20
CA VAL A 200 1.81 -1.01 -14.75
C VAL A 200 0.79 -1.11 -15.88
N MET A 201 0.48 0.02 -16.55
CA MET A 201 -0.46 0.03 -17.67
C MET A 201 0.02 -0.87 -18.83
N THR A 202 1.31 -0.83 -19.13
CA THR A 202 1.92 -1.63 -20.21
C THR A 202 1.86 -3.13 -19.90
N GLN A 203 2.24 -3.52 -18.68
CA GLN A 203 2.23 -4.92 -18.23
C GLN A 203 0.82 -5.50 -18.21
N MET A 204 -0.18 -4.72 -17.76
CA MET A 204 -1.59 -5.11 -17.81
C MET A 204 -2.19 -5.05 -19.22
N LYS A 205 -1.42 -4.53 -20.20
CA LYS A 205 -1.87 -4.24 -21.57
C LYS A 205 -3.15 -3.41 -21.57
N ALA A 206 -3.16 -2.36 -20.76
CA ALA A 206 -4.30 -1.50 -20.54
C ALA A 206 -4.44 -0.47 -21.67
N GLU A 207 -5.54 -0.55 -22.42
CA GLU A 207 -5.82 0.34 -23.55
C GLU A 207 -7.19 1.00 -23.43
N VAL A 208 -7.29 2.28 -23.80
CA VAL A 208 -8.56 3.01 -23.80
C VAL A 208 -9.20 2.83 -25.16
N ASP A 209 -10.41 2.27 -25.19
CA ASP A 209 -11.15 2.07 -26.44
C ASP A 209 -11.89 3.33 -26.91
N SER A 210 -12.61 3.23 -28.04
CA SER A 210 -13.37 4.33 -28.63
C SER A 210 -14.51 4.85 -27.76
N HIS A 211 -14.94 4.09 -26.74
CA HIS A 211 -15.98 4.48 -25.78
C HIS A 211 -15.41 4.95 -24.45
N ASN A 212 -14.10 5.27 -24.44
CA ASN A 212 -13.38 5.74 -23.26
C ASN A 212 -13.44 4.72 -22.10
N PHE A 213 -13.51 3.44 -22.44
CA PHE A 213 -13.43 2.34 -21.50
C PHE A 213 -12.01 1.78 -21.49
N LEU A 214 -11.44 1.57 -20.30
CA LEU A 214 -10.10 0.98 -20.18
C LEU A 214 -10.24 -0.54 -20.28
N GLN A 215 -9.80 -1.13 -21.38
CA GLN A 215 -9.74 -2.58 -21.57
C GLN A 215 -8.41 -3.12 -21.02
N MET A 216 -8.44 -4.29 -20.40
CA MET A 216 -7.23 -5.03 -20.00
C MET A 216 -6.96 -6.13 -21.02
N GLY A 217 -5.77 -6.18 -21.62
CA GLY A 217 -5.44 -7.21 -22.60
C GLY A 217 -5.49 -8.62 -22.00
N THR A 218 -6.06 -9.59 -22.71
CA THR A 218 -6.41 -10.94 -22.21
C THR A 218 -5.21 -11.76 -21.70
N ASP A 219 -4.02 -11.49 -22.23
CA ASP A 219 -2.74 -12.09 -21.85
C ASP A 219 -1.81 -11.12 -21.08
N GLY A 220 -2.33 -9.97 -20.66
CA GLY A 220 -1.65 -9.02 -19.78
C GLY A 220 -1.62 -9.48 -18.32
N TYR A 221 -0.85 -8.78 -17.50
CA TYR A 221 -0.82 -9.00 -16.06
C TYR A 221 -2.20 -8.70 -15.45
N ARG A 222 -2.48 -9.28 -14.29
CA ARG A 222 -3.72 -9.08 -13.54
C ARG A 222 -3.41 -8.67 -12.12
N PHE A 223 -4.36 -8.06 -11.44
CA PHE A 223 -4.26 -7.94 -10.00
C PHE A 223 -4.10 -9.31 -9.37
N SER A 224 -3.29 -9.39 -8.32
CA SER A 224 -3.28 -10.57 -7.46
C SER A 224 -4.67 -10.74 -6.85
N SER A 225 -5.21 -11.96 -6.85
CA SER A 225 -6.49 -12.26 -6.21
C SER A 225 -6.48 -11.93 -4.72
N ASP A 226 -5.30 -11.96 -4.11
CA ASP A 226 -5.08 -11.70 -2.69
C ASP A 226 -4.76 -10.23 -2.39
N LEU A 227 -4.78 -9.35 -3.39
CA LEU A 227 -4.59 -7.92 -3.20
C LEU A 227 -5.78 -7.33 -2.43
N ALA A 228 -5.59 -7.18 -1.12
CA ALA A 228 -6.57 -6.62 -0.21
C ALA A 228 -6.81 -5.11 -0.44
N PRO A 229 -8.00 -4.59 -0.09
CA PRO A 229 -8.32 -3.15 -0.16
C PRO A 229 -7.34 -2.22 0.57
N ASN A 230 -6.65 -2.72 1.60
CA ASN A 230 -5.64 -2.00 2.37
C ASN A 230 -4.20 -2.46 2.05
N GLY A 231 -3.97 -3.14 0.94
CA GLY A 231 -2.67 -3.66 0.55
C GLY A 231 -1.64 -2.56 0.23
N ASP A 232 -0.37 -2.83 0.50
CA ASP A 232 0.72 -1.86 0.36
C ASP A 232 0.89 -1.35 -1.07
N PHE A 233 0.63 -2.19 -2.08
CA PHE A 233 0.67 -1.78 -3.48
C PHE A 233 -0.15 -0.51 -3.75
N PHE A 234 -1.39 -0.46 -3.26
CA PHE A 234 -2.26 0.70 -3.47
C PHE A 234 -1.69 1.97 -2.84
N THR A 235 -1.04 1.83 -1.68
CA THR A 235 -0.36 2.94 -0.99
C THR A 235 0.77 3.52 -1.83
N TYR A 236 1.64 2.66 -2.38
CA TYR A 236 2.76 3.11 -3.22
C TYR A 236 2.33 3.55 -4.61
N PHE A 237 1.33 2.90 -5.20
CA PHE A 237 0.74 3.30 -6.47
C PHE A 237 0.12 4.70 -6.37
N ARG A 238 -0.67 4.95 -5.30
CA ARG A 238 -1.20 6.29 -4.99
C ARG A 238 -0.10 7.33 -4.89
N LYS A 239 0.99 7.02 -4.17
CA LYS A 239 2.14 7.92 -4.08
C LYS A 239 2.73 8.24 -5.46
N ALA A 240 2.93 7.24 -6.30
CA ALA A 240 3.41 7.45 -7.67
C ALA A 240 2.46 8.36 -8.49
N VAL A 241 1.14 8.21 -8.33
CA VAL A 241 0.17 9.12 -8.97
C VAL A 241 0.32 10.57 -8.48
N MET A 242 0.42 10.77 -7.17
CA MET A 242 0.59 12.12 -6.60
C MET A 242 1.89 12.77 -7.05
N ASP A 243 2.99 12.01 -7.09
CA ASP A 243 4.30 12.49 -7.50
C ASP A 243 4.36 12.77 -9.02
N ALA A 244 3.66 11.99 -9.84
CA ALA A 244 3.61 12.16 -11.30
C ALA A 244 2.70 13.32 -11.75
N TYR A 245 1.64 13.62 -10.98
CA TYR A 245 0.62 14.62 -11.34
C TYR A 245 0.40 15.67 -10.23
N PRO A 246 1.45 16.41 -9.80
CA PRO A 246 1.38 17.28 -8.63
C PRO A 246 0.66 18.63 -8.86
N THR A 247 0.33 18.96 -10.12
CA THR A 247 -0.22 20.27 -10.49
C THR A 247 -1.74 20.28 -10.54
N SER A 248 -2.34 21.47 -10.71
CA SER A 248 -3.78 21.63 -10.85
C SER A 248 -4.37 20.99 -12.11
N LYS A 249 -3.54 20.65 -13.12
CA LYS A 249 -3.99 19.83 -14.26
C LYS A 249 -4.30 18.40 -13.83
N GLY A 250 -3.62 17.90 -12.80
CA GLY A 250 -3.77 16.53 -12.30
C GLY A 250 -3.73 15.51 -13.43
N LEU A 251 -4.68 14.58 -13.41
CA LEU A 251 -4.79 13.51 -14.42
C LEU A 251 -5.22 14.00 -15.82
N ASN A 252 -5.65 15.26 -15.98
CA ASN A 252 -5.90 15.84 -17.30
C ASN A 252 -4.62 16.22 -18.05
N ALA A 253 -3.45 16.03 -17.46
CA ALA A 253 -2.19 16.47 -18.04
C ALA A 253 -1.83 15.74 -19.35
N ASP A 254 -2.18 14.46 -19.49
CA ASP A 254 -1.81 13.62 -20.63
C ASP A 254 -2.65 12.33 -20.74
N HIS A 255 -2.39 11.54 -21.78
CA HIS A 255 -3.08 10.28 -22.03
C HIS A 255 -2.82 9.20 -20.97
N LEU A 256 -1.62 9.19 -20.35
CA LEU A 256 -1.37 8.30 -19.21
C LEU A 256 -2.26 8.68 -18.02
N GLY A 257 -2.50 9.97 -17.81
CA GLY A 257 -3.42 10.47 -16.79
C GLY A 257 -4.86 10.00 -17.03
N LEU A 258 -5.31 9.96 -18.29
CA LEU A 258 -6.58 9.33 -18.66
C LEU A 258 -6.62 7.84 -18.33
N LYS A 259 -5.58 7.06 -18.68
CA LYS A 259 -5.49 5.64 -18.33
C LYS A 259 -5.55 5.44 -16.81
N VAL A 260 -4.78 6.21 -16.05
CA VAL A 260 -4.74 6.17 -14.58
C VAL A 260 -6.08 6.57 -13.95
N HIS A 261 -6.79 7.54 -14.53
CA HIS A 261 -8.14 7.91 -14.11
C HIS A 261 -9.11 6.74 -14.28
N LEU A 262 -9.18 6.18 -15.49
CA LEU A 262 -10.08 5.05 -15.77
C LEU A 262 -9.69 3.79 -14.99
N PHE A 263 -8.41 3.62 -14.66
CA PHE A 263 -7.90 2.50 -13.86
C PHE A 263 -8.49 2.44 -12.45
N ARG A 264 -8.99 3.57 -11.90
CA ARG A 264 -9.67 3.61 -10.61
C ARG A 264 -10.81 2.59 -10.53
N SER A 265 -11.60 2.47 -11.62
CA SER A 265 -12.68 1.47 -11.70
C SER A 265 -12.19 0.04 -11.46
N TYR A 266 -11.04 -0.36 -11.99
CA TYR A 266 -10.49 -1.70 -11.78
C TYR A 266 -9.92 -1.89 -10.37
N ILE A 267 -9.40 -0.83 -9.75
CA ILE A 267 -9.03 -0.84 -8.32
C ILE A 267 -10.27 -1.10 -7.47
N ASP A 268 -11.37 -0.42 -7.77
CA ASP A 268 -12.65 -0.62 -7.09
C ASP A 268 -13.18 -2.05 -7.28
N LYS A 269 -13.13 -2.58 -8.52
CA LYS A 269 -13.47 -3.97 -8.82
C LYS A 269 -12.68 -4.95 -7.96
N GLN A 270 -11.36 -4.81 -7.93
CA GLN A 270 -10.48 -5.68 -7.15
C GLN A 270 -10.82 -5.62 -5.66
N ALA A 271 -11.07 -4.43 -5.12
CA ALA A 271 -11.42 -4.27 -3.71
C ALA A 271 -12.77 -4.93 -3.37
N ILE A 272 -13.79 -4.72 -4.22
CA ILE A 272 -15.12 -5.34 -4.12
C ILE A 272 -15.02 -6.86 -4.19
N ASP A 273 -14.35 -7.40 -5.21
CA ASP A 273 -14.21 -8.83 -5.44
C ASP A 273 -13.45 -9.50 -4.29
N TYR A 274 -12.40 -8.86 -3.77
CA TYR A 274 -11.67 -9.33 -2.61
C TYR A 274 -12.58 -9.48 -1.38
N VAL A 275 -13.35 -8.44 -1.04
CA VAL A 275 -14.28 -8.50 0.11
C VAL A 275 -15.34 -9.57 -0.11
N ARG A 276 -15.92 -9.66 -1.31
CA ARG A 276 -16.97 -10.63 -1.64
C ARG A 276 -16.51 -12.08 -1.53
N SER A 277 -15.28 -12.37 -1.95
CA SER A 277 -14.72 -13.72 -2.04
C SER A 277 -14.02 -14.19 -0.76
N HIS A 278 -13.44 -13.28 0.04
CA HIS A 278 -12.63 -13.65 1.21
C HIS A 278 -13.36 -13.57 2.55
N PHE A 279 -14.55 -12.97 2.58
CA PHE A 279 -15.31 -12.74 3.82
C PHE A 279 -16.72 -13.29 3.75
N LYS A 280 -17.18 -13.82 4.89
CA LYS A 280 -18.55 -14.32 5.06
C LYS A 280 -19.43 -13.20 5.61
N GLY A 281 -20.69 -13.17 5.16
CA GLY A 281 -21.71 -12.20 5.53
C GLY A 281 -22.93 -12.38 4.63
N LYS A 282 -24.12 -12.01 5.11
CA LYS A 282 -25.38 -12.06 4.34
C LYS A 282 -25.42 -10.97 3.28
N THR A 283 -24.82 -9.82 3.57
CA THR A 283 -24.73 -8.66 2.67
C THR A 283 -23.27 -8.29 2.39
N ASP A 284 -23.02 -7.51 1.35
CA ASP A 284 -21.68 -7.01 1.05
C ASP A 284 -21.14 -6.12 2.20
N TYR A 285 -22.01 -5.32 2.83
CA TYR A 285 -21.63 -4.49 3.98
C TYR A 285 -21.23 -5.32 5.20
N GLU A 286 -21.93 -6.41 5.50
CA GLU A 286 -21.51 -7.32 6.57
C GLU A 286 -20.14 -7.96 6.30
N LYS A 287 -19.88 -8.34 5.03
CA LYS A 287 -18.55 -8.82 4.62
C LYS A 287 -17.48 -7.74 4.78
N LEU A 288 -17.80 -6.49 4.46
CA LEU A 288 -16.90 -5.34 4.65
C LEU A 288 -16.61 -5.10 6.13
N LEU A 289 -17.61 -5.16 7.01
CA LEU A 289 -17.43 -5.08 8.47
C LEU A 289 -16.52 -6.21 8.98
N ALA A 290 -16.71 -7.44 8.49
CA ALA A 290 -15.84 -8.58 8.83
C ALA A 290 -14.39 -8.36 8.36
N PHE A 291 -14.20 -7.79 7.17
CA PHE A 291 -12.89 -7.38 6.66
C PHE A 291 -12.21 -6.36 7.58
N ALA A 292 -12.90 -5.27 7.95
CA ALA A 292 -12.32 -4.27 8.86
C ALA A 292 -11.98 -4.86 10.22
N LYS A 293 -12.84 -5.71 10.79
CA LYS A 293 -12.57 -6.38 12.07
C LYS A 293 -11.32 -7.24 12.02
N LYS A 294 -11.16 -8.08 10.98
CA LYS A 294 -9.98 -8.93 10.80
C LYS A 294 -8.69 -8.11 10.68
N ASN A 295 -8.76 -7.00 9.96
CA ASN A 295 -7.60 -6.14 9.65
C ASN A 295 -7.42 -4.98 10.64
N LYS A 296 -8.23 -4.90 11.71
CA LYS A 296 -8.20 -3.83 12.72
C LYS A 296 -8.29 -2.42 12.11
N LEU A 297 -9.15 -2.26 11.10
CA LEU A 297 -9.36 -1.00 10.40
C LEU A 297 -10.60 -0.29 10.94
N THR A 298 -10.54 1.04 10.94
CA THR A 298 -11.70 1.91 11.20
C THR A 298 -12.15 2.52 9.88
N PHE A 299 -13.46 2.58 9.66
CA PHE A 299 -14.06 3.24 8.49
C PHE A 299 -14.27 4.73 8.70
N ASP A 300 -14.23 5.49 7.60
CA ASP A 300 -14.74 6.85 7.52
C ASP A 300 -16.09 6.87 6.79
N TYR A 301 -17.11 7.39 7.47
CA TYR A 301 -18.46 7.59 6.96
C TYR A 301 -18.79 9.08 6.75
N THR A 302 -17.81 9.97 6.98
CA THR A 302 -18.08 11.40 7.14
C THR A 302 -17.98 12.21 5.84
N THR A 303 -17.38 11.66 4.80
CA THR A 303 -17.36 12.26 3.46
C THR A 303 -18.76 12.22 2.83
N GLY A 304 -19.10 13.28 2.07
CA GLY A 304 -20.45 13.42 1.52
C GLY A 304 -20.76 12.41 0.42
N ALA A 305 -21.94 11.80 0.45
CA ALA A 305 -22.38 10.79 -0.52
C ALA A 305 -23.39 11.32 -1.57
N VAL A 306 -23.58 12.64 -1.68
CA VAL A 306 -24.61 13.24 -2.57
C VAL A 306 -24.46 12.85 -4.03
N LEU A 307 -23.22 12.72 -4.50
CA LEU A 307 -22.91 12.28 -5.85
C LEU A 307 -23.14 10.78 -6.05
N HIS A 308 -23.52 10.04 -5.02
CA HIS A 308 -23.84 8.61 -5.11
C HIS A 308 -25.31 8.36 -4.78
N ASN A 309 -26.13 9.42 -4.71
CA ASN A 309 -27.57 9.37 -4.47
C ASN A 309 -28.31 10.08 -5.60
N ARG A 310 -28.02 9.67 -6.83
CA ARG A 310 -28.66 10.15 -8.04
C ARG A 310 -29.98 9.42 -8.27
N THR A 311 -31.00 10.16 -8.69
CA THR A 311 -32.35 9.66 -9.01
C THR A 311 -32.77 10.13 -10.41
N GLN A 312 -33.72 9.45 -11.05
CA GLN A 312 -34.34 9.91 -12.30
C GLN A 312 -35.55 10.83 -12.06
N GLY A 313 -36.17 10.72 -10.88
CA GLY A 313 -37.30 11.54 -10.45
C GLY A 313 -37.02 12.24 -9.12
N ASP A 314 -38.08 12.55 -8.41
CA ASP A 314 -38.00 13.26 -7.14
C ASP A 314 -37.18 12.50 -6.10
N PHE A 315 -36.37 13.26 -5.36
CA PHE A 315 -35.58 12.72 -4.26
C PHE A 315 -36.44 12.64 -2.99
N THR A 316 -36.62 11.42 -2.49
CA THR A 316 -37.37 11.14 -1.26
C THR A 316 -36.45 11.20 -0.03
N TYR A 317 -35.53 10.24 0.06
CA TYR A 317 -34.52 10.09 1.10
C TYR A 317 -33.25 9.42 0.55
N THR A 318 -32.14 9.58 1.27
CA THR A 318 -30.84 9.00 0.93
C THR A 318 -30.93 7.49 0.86
N GLN A 319 -30.52 6.90 -0.26
CA GLN A 319 -30.57 5.46 -0.52
C GLN A 319 -29.22 4.79 -0.29
N HIS A 320 -28.11 5.52 -0.48
CA HIS A 320 -26.78 4.96 -0.43
C HIS A 320 -25.90 5.71 0.57
N MET A 321 -25.05 4.97 1.29
CA MET A 321 -23.97 5.53 2.10
C MET A 321 -22.61 5.31 1.46
N LYS A 322 -21.67 6.17 1.84
CA LYS A 322 -20.27 6.09 1.46
C LYS A 322 -19.44 5.58 2.63
N VAL A 323 -18.59 4.60 2.37
CA VAL A 323 -17.69 4.00 3.38
C VAL A 323 -16.28 4.02 2.83
N GLN A 324 -15.38 4.77 3.48
CA GLN A 324 -13.98 4.87 3.04
C GLN A 324 -13.04 4.21 4.04
N LEU A 325 -11.91 3.67 3.55
CA LEU A 325 -10.95 2.97 4.37
C LEU A 325 -9.48 3.18 3.94
N PRO A 326 -8.55 3.03 4.90
CA PRO A 326 -8.79 3.24 6.34
C PRO A 326 -9.21 4.69 6.61
N LYS A 327 -9.86 4.93 7.76
CA LYS A 327 -10.26 6.29 8.17
C LYS A 327 -9.08 7.26 8.22
N SER A 328 -7.96 6.83 8.77
CA SER A 328 -6.72 7.60 8.94
C SER A 328 -5.54 6.80 8.37
N ASN A 329 -4.38 7.45 8.25
CA ASN A 329 -3.20 6.79 7.70
C ASN A 329 -2.76 5.62 8.59
N THR A 330 -2.56 4.45 8.00
CA THR A 330 -2.03 3.26 8.69
C THR A 330 -0.70 2.78 8.10
N SER A 331 -0.16 3.45 7.08
CA SER A 331 1.09 3.03 6.40
C SER A 331 2.38 3.54 7.06
N GLY A 332 2.29 4.20 8.22
CA GLY A 332 3.45 4.76 8.94
C GLY A 332 4.01 6.05 8.33
N ASP A 333 5.20 6.46 8.79
CA ASP A 333 5.80 7.79 8.54
C ASP A 333 6.69 7.88 7.28
N TYR A 334 6.58 6.93 6.34
CA TYR A 334 7.43 6.84 5.15
C TYR A 334 7.02 7.76 3.98
N GLY A 335 6.37 8.89 4.27
CA GLY A 335 5.89 9.82 3.24
C GLY A 335 4.80 9.23 2.32
N THR A 336 4.16 8.15 2.74
CA THR A 336 2.99 7.55 2.11
C THR A 336 1.74 7.78 2.94
N ASN A 337 0.57 7.80 2.29
CA ASN A 337 -0.70 7.94 2.99
C ASN A 337 -1.76 7.06 2.33
N ASN A 338 -2.29 6.09 3.06
CA ASN A 338 -3.32 5.18 2.55
C ASN A 338 -4.74 5.56 2.99
N ALA A 339 -4.91 6.62 3.79
CA ALA A 339 -6.20 7.02 4.33
C ALA A 339 -7.20 7.32 3.20
N ARG A 340 -8.41 6.78 3.36
CA ARG A 340 -9.58 7.03 2.52
C ARG A 340 -9.28 6.81 1.03
N PHE A 341 -8.40 5.85 0.73
CA PHE A 341 -8.03 5.47 -0.62
C PHE A 341 -9.18 4.72 -1.28
N ILE A 342 -9.56 3.56 -0.72
CA ILE A 342 -10.72 2.81 -1.24
C ILE A 342 -12.01 3.41 -0.67
N GLU A 343 -13.01 3.48 -1.53
CA GLU A 343 -14.38 3.88 -1.22
C GLU A 343 -15.34 2.77 -1.63
N TYR A 344 -16.35 2.50 -0.80
CA TYR A 344 -17.48 1.66 -1.15
C TYR A 344 -18.76 2.48 -1.07
N ILE A 345 -19.64 2.30 -2.05
CA ILE A 345 -21.01 2.78 -1.99
C ILE A 345 -21.91 1.60 -1.61
N VAL A 346 -22.65 1.76 -0.52
CA VAL A 346 -23.49 0.72 0.04
C VAL A 346 -24.95 1.15 -0.03
N ASP A 347 -25.78 0.31 -0.61
CA ASP A 347 -27.24 0.47 -0.58
C ASP A 347 -27.75 0.27 0.85
N LEU A 348 -28.42 1.29 1.41
CA LEU A 348 -28.85 1.29 2.80
C LEU A 348 -29.85 0.19 3.09
N LYS A 349 -30.73 -0.15 2.14
CA LYS A 349 -31.80 -1.13 2.33
C LYS A 349 -31.28 -2.57 2.23
N THR A 350 -30.43 -2.85 1.25
CA THR A 350 -29.99 -4.21 0.91
C THR A 350 -28.61 -4.55 1.46
N GLY A 351 -27.80 -3.54 1.80
CA GLY A 351 -26.41 -3.71 2.19
C GLY A 351 -25.49 -4.20 1.06
N ARG A 352 -25.96 -4.21 -0.21
CA ARG A 352 -25.14 -4.56 -1.38
C ARG A 352 -24.23 -3.40 -1.76
N PHE A 353 -23.10 -3.71 -2.41
CA PHE A 353 -22.30 -2.68 -3.07
C PHE A 353 -23.00 -2.17 -4.33
N VAL A 354 -23.02 -0.85 -4.50
CA VAL A 354 -23.54 -0.15 -5.68
C VAL A 354 -22.35 0.20 -6.57
N SER A 355 -22.15 -0.56 -7.64
CA SER A 355 -20.94 -0.46 -8.46
C SER A 355 -21.25 -0.55 -9.95
N GLU A 356 -20.52 0.19 -10.78
CA GLU A 356 -20.60 0.10 -12.24
C GLU A 356 -20.27 -1.30 -12.78
N TRP A 357 -19.51 -2.09 -12.02
CA TRP A 357 -19.23 -3.50 -12.34
C TRP A 357 -20.43 -4.43 -12.19
N ASN A 358 -21.49 -4.00 -11.50
CA ASN A 358 -22.77 -4.72 -11.50
C ASN A 358 -23.53 -4.52 -12.83
N VAL A 359 -23.12 -3.55 -13.66
CA VAL A 359 -23.77 -3.19 -14.93
C VAL A 359 -22.97 -3.73 -16.11
N TYR A 360 -21.64 -3.57 -16.11
CA TYR A 360 -20.81 -3.96 -17.24
C TYR A 360 -20.89 -5.45 -17.55
N ARG A 361 -20.91 -5.78 -18.85
CA ARG A 361 -20.96 -7.16 -19.34
C ARG A 361 -19.62 -7.58 -19.91
N GLN A 362 -19.13 -8.72 -19.48
CA GLN A 362 -17.94 -9.33 -20.06
C GLN A 362 -18.33 -10.11 -21.32
N LEU A 363 -17.55 -9.93 -22.39
CA LEU A 363 -17.68 -10.63 -23.66
C LEU A 363 -16.96 -11.98 -23.61
N ALA A 364 -17.25 -12.85 -24.58
CA ALA A 364 -16.69 -14.20 -24.63
C ALA A 364 -15.16 -14.23 -24.78
N ASP A 365 -14.57 -13.18 -25.35
CA ASP A 365 -13.12 -13.02 -25.49
C ASP A 365 -12.45 -12.50 -24.21
N GLY A 366 -13.22 -12.18 -23.16
CA GLY A 366 -12.75 -11.67 -21.88
C GLY A 366 -12.68 -10.14 -21.78
N SER A 367 -12.89 -9.40 -22.87
CA SER A 367 -13.04 -7.94 -22.85
C SER A 367 -14.41 -7.53 -22.30
N TYR A 368 -14.65 -6.23 -22.10
CA TYR A 368 -15.95 -5.71 -21.67
C TYR A 368 -16.68 -4.99 -22.80
N ASP A 369 -17.99 -5.21 -22.89
CA ASP A 369 -18.89 -4.49 -23.79
C ASP A 369 -18.91 -3.01 -23.41
N SER A 370 -18.27 -2.16 -24.21
CA SER A 370 -18.17 -0.73 -23.95
C SER A 370 -19.17 0.11 -24.75
N ASP A 371 -19.97 -0.51 -25.64
CA ASP A 371 -20.93 0.20 -26.46
C ASP A 371 -22.10 0.71 -25.59
N PRO A 372 -22.28 2.04 -25.45
CA PRO A 372 -23.31 2.60 -24.60
C PRO A 372 -24.73 2.23 -25.05
N ASP A 373 -24.97 1.93 -26.33
CA ASP A 373 -26.32 1.65 -26.85
C ASP A 373 -26.86 0.30 -26.40
N HIS A 374 -25.97 -0.63 -26.03
CA HIS A 374 -26.38 -1.88 -25.41
C HIS A 374 -26.83 -1.72 -23.96
N TYR A 375 -26.69 -0.54 -23.34
CA TYR A 375 -27.07 -0.28 -21.94
C TYR A 375 -28.28 0.64 -21.85
N ALA A 376 -29.37 0.12 -21.28
CA ALA A 376 -30.58 0.89 -21.01
C ALA A 376 -30.36 1.84 -19.81
N VAL A 377 -30.87 3.07 -19.92
CA VAL A 377 -30.70 4.07 -18.86
C VAL A 377 -31.47 3.71 -17.59
N ALA A 378 -32.60 3.01 -17.71
CA ALA A 378 -33.40 2.56 -16.57
C ALA A 378 -32.63 1.61 -15.64
N ASP A 379 -31.70 0.82 -16.19
CA ASP A 379 -30.90 -0.15 -15.44
C ASP A 379 -29.54 0.43 -15.00
N GLY A 380 -29.25 1.68 -15.37
CA GLY A 380 -27.96 2.34 -15.16
C GLY A 380 -27.74 2.95 -13.79
N ALA A 381 -28.61 2.67 -12.80
CA ALA A 381 -28.57 3.29 -11.48
C ALA A 381 -27.23 3.08 -10.76
N ASP A 382 -26.71 1.85 -10.81
CA ASP A 382 -25.44 1.48 -10.19
C ASP A 382 -24.26 2.17 -10.88
N ALA A 383 -24.22 2.16 -12.22
CA ALA A 383 -23.21 2.87 -12.99
C ALA A 383 -23.26 4.40 -12.79
N ALA A 384 -24.45 4.96 -12.50
CA ALA A 384 -24.57 6.36 -12.12
C ALA A 384 -24.11 6.63 -10.69
N ASN A 385 -24.26 5.71 -9.75
CA ASN A 385 -24.01 5.93 -8.32
C ASN A 385 -22.72 5.29 -7.79
N THR A 386 -21.93 4.66 -8.65
CA THR A 386 -20.73 3.88 -8.31
C THR A 386 -19.69 4.60 -7.43
N GLU A 387 -18.89 3.80 -6.74
CA GLU A 387 -17.65 4.17 -6.06
C GLU A 387 -16.56 4.73 -6.99
N SER A 388 -15.51 5.28 -6.39
CA SER A 388 -14.27 5.60 -7.08
C SER A 388 -13.10 5.72 -6.11
N ALA A 389 -12.10 4.84 -6.20
CA ALA A 389 -10.87 4.90 -5.39
C ALA A 389 -10.20 6.28 -5.49
N ASN A 390 -9.66 6.85 -4.42
CA ASN A 390 -9.16 8.23 -4.40
C ASN A 390 -7.63 8.30 -4.43
N TYR A 391 -7.05 8.94 -5.46
CA TYR A 391 -5.61 9.20 -5.47
C TYR A 391 -5.23 10.38 -4.59
N GLY A 392 -6.01 11.46 -4.59
CA GLY A 392 -5.88 12.55 -3.65
C GLY A 392 -6.53 12.22 -2.31
N LEU A 393 -6.19 12.96 -1.26
CA LEU A 393 -6.67 12.70 0.10
C LEU A 393 -7.96 13.49 0.39
N PRO A 394 -9.15 12.85 0.41
CA PRO A 394 -10.38 13.54 0.81
C PRO A 394 -10.32 13.92 2.30
N LYS A 395 -10.98 15.03 2.66
CA LYS A 395 -10.96 15.57 4.03
C LYS A 395 -12.06 14.99 4.92
N GLY A 396 -13.31 15.00 4.44
CA GLY A 396 -14.47 14.68 5.30
C GLY A 396 -14.51 15.59 6.53
N LEU A 397 -14.83 15.01 7.69
CA LEU A 397 -14.76 15.69 9.00
C LEU A 397 -13.41 15.48 9.72
N ASN A 398 -12.40 14.98 9.01
CA ASN A 398 -11.09 14.67 9.60
C ASN A 398 -10.13 15.87 9.55
N ASN A 399 -9.24 15.95 10.52
CA ASN A 399 -8.19 16.97 10.65
C ASN A 399 -6.79 16.44 10.34
N ASP A 400 -6.70 15.26 9.71
CA ASP A 400 -5.48 14.48 9.48
C ASP A 400 -4.93 14.62 8.05
N VAL A 401 -5.43 15.59 7.27
CA VAL A 401 -4.93 15.87 5.91
C VAL A 401 -3.70 16.76 6.01
N PRO A 402 -2.49 16.27 5.63
CA PRO A 402 -1.29 17.08 5.65
C PRO A 402 -1.40 18.28 4.71
N ALA A 403 -0.77 19.40 5.08
CA ALA A 403 -0.87 20.65 4.31
C ALA A 403 -0.54 20.48 2.82
N TYR A 404 0.52 19.73 2.51
CA TYR A 404 0.97 19.44 1.14
C TYR A 404 -0.02 18.60 0.32
N LEU A 405 -0.98 17.92 0.95
CA LEU A 405 -2.03 17.12 0.28
C LEU A 405 -3.39 17.81 0.21
N THR A 406 -3.57 19.00 0.81
CA THR A 406 -4.89 19.65 0.99
C THR A 406 -5.70 19.83 -0.31
N ARG A 407 -5.05 19.95 -1.46
CA ARG A 407 -5.72 20.12 -2.76
C ARG A 407 -5.61 18.93 -3.70
N SER A 408 -4.92 17.86 -3.28
CA SER A 408 -4.69 16.66 -4.10
C SER A 408 -6.01 16.06 -4.59
N HIS A 409 -7.00 15.92 -3.71
CA HIS A 409 -8.30 15.35 -4.06
C HIS A 409 -9.04 16.15 -5.14
N ARG A 410 -8.92 17.48 -5.12
CA ARG A 410 -9.55 18.33 -6.13
C ARG A 410 -8.98 18.05 -7.52
N TYR A 411 -7.66 17.99 -7.67
CA TYR A 411 -7.04 17.92 -8.99
C TYR A 411 -6.86 16.48 -9.51
N LEU A 412 -6.79 15.50 -8.62
CA LEU A 412 -6.64 14.09 -9.00
C LEU A 412 -7.98 13.36 -9.14
N ASP A 413 -8.98 13.72 -8.33
CA ASP A 413 -10.22 12.93 -8.26
C ASP A 413 -11.48 13.68 -8.69
N VAL A 414 -11.51 15.02 -8.58
CA VAL A 414 -12.71 15.85 -8.88
C VAL A 414 -12.61 16.53 -10.24
N THR A 415 -11.49 17.19 -10.53
CA THR A 415 -11.19 17.74 -11.86
C THR A 415 -10.42 16.68 -12.63
N HIS A 416 -11.15 15.72 -13.19
CA HIS A 416 -10.59 14.51 -13.80
C HIS A 416 -10.89 14.42 -15.32
N PRO A 417 -10.14 13.59 -16.07
CA PRO A 417 -10.48 13.23 -17.45
C PRO A 417 -11.89 12.64 -17.57
N PRO A 418 -12.49 12.58 -18.77
CA PRO A 418 -13.83 12.02 -18.93
C PRO A 418 -13.93 10.58 -18.38
N ASP A 419 -15.06 10.26 -17.75
CA ASP A 419 -15.46 8.89 -17.42
C ASP A 419 -15.85 8.11 -18.70
N THR A 420 -16.13 6.82 -18.56
CA THR A 420 -16.65 5.97 -19.65
C THR A 420 -17.89 6.58 -20.29
N VAL A 421 -18.10 6.36 -21.59
CA VAL A 421 -19.28 6.88 -22.29
C VAL A 421 -20.57 6.31 -21.67
N ILE A 422 -20.55 5.06 -21.20
CA ILE A 422 -21.66 4.43 -20.45
C ILE A 422 -22.00 5.24 -19.20
N ARG A 423 -21.04 5.50 -18.31
CA ARG A 423 -21.29 6.26 -17.07
C ARG A 423 -21.76 7.69 -17.37
N ARG A 424 -21.21 8.32 -18.40
CA ARG A 424 -21.67 9.64 -18.86
C ARG A 424 -23.09 9.61 -19.42
N LYS A 425 -23.50 8.54 -20.11
CA LYS A 425 -24.90 8.33 -20.54
C LYS A 425 -25.82 8.23 -19.32
N MET A 426 -25.44 7.48 -18.29
CA MET A 426 -26.27 7.32 -17.09
C MET A 426 -26.39 8.62 -16.28
N THR A 427 -25.28 9.29 -15.99
CA THR A 427 -25.26 10.53 -15.18
C THR A 427 -25.91 11.76 -15.84
N LYS A 428 -26.26 11.68 -17.13
CA LYS A 428 -27.11 12.68 -17.81
C LYS A 428 -28.59 12.57 -17.42
N VAL A 429 -29.05 11.40 -17.00
CA VAL A 429 -30.45 11.15 -16.65
C VAL A 429 -30.60 10.97 -15.14
N TRP A 430 -29.71 10.19 -14.53
CA TRP A 430 -29.61 10.07 -13.08
C TRP A 430 -28.93 11.31 -12.52
N ARG A 431 -29.67 12.19 -11.84
CA ARG A 431 -29.17 13.47 -11.33
C ARG A 431 -29.01 13.45 -9.81
N PRO A 432 -27.93 14.05 -9.27
CA PRO A 432 -27.73 14.11 -7.83
C PRO A 432 -28.79 14.99 -7.17
N ALA A 433 -29.23 14.58 -5.98
CA ALA A 433 -30.14 15.37 -5.18
C ALA A 433 -29.51 16.71 -4.77
N LYS A 434 -30.36 17.74 -4.63
CA LYS A 434 -29.93 19.07 -4.18
C LYS A 434 -29.68 19.05 -2.66
N LEU A 435 -28.53 19.57 -2.25
CA LEU A 435 -28.14 19.71 -0.84
C LEU A 435 -29.10 20.63 -0.06
N LEU A 436 -29.29 20.39 1.24
CA LEU A 436 -30.03 21.29 2.15
C LEU A 436 -29.52 22.74 2.07
N SER A 437 -28.20 22.94 2.06
CA SER A 437 -27.57 24.27 1.95
C SER A 437 -27.84 25.00 0.64
N LYS A 438 -28.39 24.30 -0.36
CA LYS A 438 -28.83 24.86 -1.64
C LYS A 438 -30.37 24.87 -1.75
N GLY A 439 -31.10 24.67 -0.66
CA GLY A 439 -32.56 24.60 -0.64
C GLY A 439 -33.13 23.30 -1.22
N GLY A 440 -32.37 22.21 -1.17
CA GLY A 440 -32.83 20.86 -1.51
C GLY A 440 -33.21 20.03 -0.27
N ARG A 441 -33.24 18.70 -0.41
CA ARG A 441 -33.62 17.75 0.66
C ARG A 441 -32.50 16.77 1.04
N TYR A 442 -31.34 16.83 0.39
CA TYR A 442 -30.29 15.85 0.60
C TYR A 442 -29.50 16.08 1.90
N ALA A 443 -29.45 15.03 2.72
CA ALA A 443 -28.55 14.87 3.85
C ALA A 443 -28.12 13.40 3.97
N ASP A 444 -26.86 13.16 4.35
CA ASP A 444 -26.41 11.79 4.60
C ASP A 444 -27.06 11.25 5.89
N ILE A 445 -27.62 10.04 5.82
CA ILE A 445 -28.22 9.35 6.99
C ILE A 445 -27.13 8.79 7.91
N VAL A 446 -26.09 8.24 7.31
CA VAL A 446 -24.94 7.64 8.00
C VAL A 446 -23.80 8.64 8.05
N LYS A 447 -23.38 9.02 9.26
CA LYS A 447 -22.33 10.03 9.51
C LYS A 447 -21.44 9.62 10.68
N LYS A 448 -21.50 10.31 11.83
CA LYS A 448 -20.60 10.10 12.97
C LYS A 448 -20.94 8.80 13.70
N GLY A 449 -22.21 8.40 13.69
CA GLY A 449 -22.67 7.14 14.27
C GLY A 449 -22.25 5.90 13.47
N GLY A 450 -21.83 6.07 12.21
CA GLY A 450 -21.31 5.01 11.36
C GLY A 450 -22.28 3.83 11.26
N GLN A 451 -21.81 2.61 11.57
CA GLN A 451 -22.67 1.41 11.56
C GLN A 451 -23.95 1.59 12.38
N SER A 452 -23.91 2.31 13.51
CA SER A 452 -25.11 2.48 14.31
C SER A 452 -26.15 3.41 13.68
N ASP A 453 -25.74 4.36 12.82
CA ASP A 453 -26.71 5.12 12.02
C ASP A 453 -27.38 4.21 10.98
N TYR A 454 -26.61 3.31 10.37
CA TYR A 454 -27.09 2.33 9.40
C TYR A 454 -28.10 1.36 10.04
N ASP A 455 -27.78 0.82 11.22
CA ASP A 455 -28.64 -0.11 11.95
C ASP A 455 -29.95 0.57 12.39
N GLU A 456 -29.85 1.79 12.95
CA GLU A 456 -31.03 2.55 13.41
C GLU A 456 -31.95 2.94 12.24
N TRP A 457 -31.38 3.33 11.09
CA TRP A 457 -32.17 3.64 9.90
C TRP A 457 -32.91 2.40 9.37
N ASN A 458 -32.25 1.24 9.36
CA ASN A 458 -32.86 0.01 8.89
C ASN A 458 -33.90 -0.59 9.85
N ALA A 459 -33.93 -0.14 11.11
CA ALA A 459 -35.01 -0.48 12.04
C ALA A 459 -36.32 0.29 11.76
N VAL A 460 -36.27 1.39 10.97
CA VAL A 460 -37.45 2.15 10.58
C VAL A 460 -38.25 1.38 9.52
N GLN A 461 -39.56 1.25 9.72
CA GLN A 461 -40.46 0.62 8.76
C GLN A 461 -40.46 1.37 7.42
N ASP A 462 -40.51 0.64 6.30
CA ASP A 462 -40.35 1.22 4.96
C ASP A 462 -41.40 2.31 4.65
N ASP A 463 -42.64 2.15 5.12
CA ASP A 463 -43.73 3.12 4.99
C ASP A 463 -43.55 4.39 5.85
N GLN A 464 -42.67 4.34 6.85
CA GLN A 464 -42.37 5.46 7.74
C GLN A 464 -41.08 6.21 7.35
N LYS A 465 -40.23 5.64 6.48
CA LYS A 465 -38.90 6.19 6.16
C LYS A 465 -38.95 7.62 5.63
N GLU A 466 -39.86 7.92 4.71
CA GLU A 466 -39.95 9.27 4.13
C GLU A 466 -40.32 10.33 5.19
N GLY A 467 -41.32 10.05 6.03
CA GLY A 467 -41.72 10.94 7.12
C GLY A 467 -40.60 11.12 8.15
N ARG A 468 -39.95 10.03 8.55
CA ARG A 468 -38.82 10.06 9.50
C ARG A 468 -37.62 10.82 8.94
N TYR A 469 -37.32 10.65 7.66
CA TYR A 469 -36.28 11.42 6.98
C TYR A 469 -36.63 12.92 6.94
N GLY A 470 -37.89 13.26 6.65
CA GLY A 470 -38.38 14.63 6.71
C GLY A 470 -38.15 15.30 8.08
N SER A 471 -38.46 14.59 9.17
CA SER A 471 -38.17 15.07 10.52
C SER A 471 -36.66 15.17 10.81
N PHE A 472 -35.87 14.23 10.31
CA PHE A 472 -34.41 14.21 10.47
C PHE A 472 -33.76 15.44 9.82
N ILE A 473 -34.10 15.75 8.56
CA ILE A 473 -33.49 16.87 7.84
C ILE A 473 -33.93 18.25 8.35
N ALA A 474 -35.08 18.32 9.04
CA ALA A 474 -35.53 19.53 9.75
C ALA A 474 -34.91 19.68 11.14
N SER A 475 -34.19 18.65 11.62
CA SER A 475 -33.61 18.64 12.97
C SER A 475 -32.23 19.31 13.01
N PRO A 476 -31.82 19.84 14.19
CA PRO A 476 -30.47 20.36 14.37
C PRO A 476 -29.38 19.27 14.34
N TYR A 477 -29.75 17.98 14.36
CA TYR A 477 -28.83 16.84 14.43
C TYR A 477 -28.49 16.25 13.06
N VAL A 478 -28.97 16.86 11.97
CA VAL A 478 -28.77 16.38 10.60
C VAL A 478 -27.30 16.18 10.21
N GLY A 479 -26.38 16.93 10.83
CA GLY A 479 -24.94 16.81 10.59
C GLY A 479 -24.24 15.69 11.37
N ASP A 480 -24.90 15.11 12.37
CA ASP A 480 -24.30 14.13 13.28
C ASP A 480 -24.58 12.69 12.86
N GLY A 481 -25.77 12.44 12.29
CA GLY A 481 -26.22 11.12 11.83
C GLY A 481 -27.60 10.78 12.37
N PHE A 482 -28.23 9.77 11.77
CA PHE A 482 -29.62 9.40 12.09
C PHE A 482 -29.81 8.87 13.52
N ARG A 483 -28.82 8.15 14.07
CA ARG A 483 -28.92 7.62 15.44
C ARG A 483 -29.04 8.72 16.49
N ASP A 484 -28.25 9.79 16.33
CA ASP A 484 -28.28 10.90 17.28
C ASP A 484 -29.63 11.62 17.26
N PHE A 485 -30.24 11.76 16.07
CA PHE A 485 -31.62 12.23 15.94
C PHE A 485 -32.63 11.30 16.66
N SER A 486 -32.59 9.99 16.40
CA SER A 486 -33.53 9.03 17.00
C SER A 486 -33.42 8.97 18.54
N ASN A 487 -32.20 9.02 19.08
CA ASN A 487 -31.96 9.05 20.53
C ASN A 487 -32.53 10.30 21.23
N LYS A 488 -32.66 11.41 20.50
CA LYS A 488 -33.18 12.67 21.06
C LYS A 488 -34.69 12.77 20.94
N GLN A 489 -35.28 12.13 19.95
CA GLN A 489 -36.74 12.01 19.83
C GLN A 489 -37.32 11.08 20.91
N SER A 490 -36.64 9.98 21.25
CA SER A 490 -37.09 9.04 22.30
C SER A 490 -37.01 9.58 23.74
N LYS A 491 -36.36 10.72 23.95
CA LYS A 491 -36.23 11.39 25.27
C LYS A 491 -37.21 12.56 25.46
N LYS A 492 -38.03 12.84 24.46
CA LYS A 492 -39.15 13.79 24.51
C LYS A 492 -40.44 13.00 24.54
#